data_AF-A0A0D8L506-F1
#
_entry.id   AF-A0A0D8L506-F1
#
_cell.length_a   1.000
_cell.length_b   1.000
_cell.length_c   1.000
_cell.angle_alpha   90.00
_cell.angle_beta   90.00
_cell.angle_gamma   90.00
#
_symmetry.space_group_name_H-M   'P 1'
#
loop_
_entity.id
_entity.type
_entity.pdbx_description
1 polymer ?
#
loop_
_entity_poly.entity_id
_entity_poly.type
_entity_poly.pdbx_seq_one_letter_code
_entity_poly.pdbx_strand_id
1 'polypeptide(L)' 'LSHAALPIAGLMSDKTADEIAAEIESLKVACRDCGVMLNEPFIQMAFLSLPVIPTLKLTSLGLYDVNKFIFTHSELTA' A
#
# COMPACT_ATOMS: atom_id res chain seq x y z
N LEU A 1 9.58 4.97 -13.97
CA LEU A 1 9.92 4.13 -12.80
C LEU A 1 9.31 2.74 -13.01
N SER A 2 8.01 2.48 -12.89
CA SER A 2 7.30 1.33 -13.51
C SER A 2 5.79 1.43 -13.18
N HIS A 3 4.92 0.62 -13.78
CA HIS A 3 3.48 0.55 -13.47
C HIS A 3 2.91 -0.84 -13.80
N ALA A 4 1.96 -1.33 -12.98
CA ALA A 4 1.15 -2.52 -13.24
C ALA A 4 -0.35 -2.16 -13.18
N ALA A 5 -1.08 -2.45 -14.26
CA ALA A 5 -2.50 -2.12 -14.37
C ALA A 5 -3.38 -3.19 -13.71
N LEU A 6 -4.28 -2.76 -12.82
CA LEU A 6 -5.27 -3.61 -12.15
C LEU A 6 -6.70 -3.15 -12.52
N PRO A 7 -7.17 -3.39 -13.76
CA PRO A 7 -8.45 -2.89 -14.26
C PRO A 7 -9.67 -3.41 -13.49
N ILE A 8 -9.55 -4.56 -12.80
CA ILE A 8 -10.66 -5.16 -12.07
C ILE A 8 -10.61 -4.65 -10.62
N ALA A 9 -11.45 -3.66 -10.33
CA ALA A 9 -11.62 -3.04 -9.02
C ALA A 9 -10.34 -2.46 -8.38
N GLY A 10 -9.26 -2.27 -9.16
CA GLY A 10 -7.94 -1.90 -8.60
C GLY A 10 -7.25 -3.04 -7.85
N LEU A 11 -7.75 -4.28 -7.96
CA LEU A 11 -7.26 -5.44 -7.21
C LEU A 11 -6.68 -6.53 -8.12
N MET A 12 -7.26 -6.73 -9.31
CA MET A 12 -6.89 -7.83 -10.19
C MET A 12 -6.61 -7.34 -11.62
N SER A 13 -5.75 -8.11 -12.31
CA SER A 13 -5.47 -7.97 -13.73
C SER A 13 -6.15 -9.09 -14.50
N ASP A 14 -6.45 -8.84 -15.78
CA ASP A 14 -6.93 -9.83 -16.75
C ASP A 14 -5.78 -10.55 -17.48
N LYS A 15 -4.54 -10.16 -17.20
CA LYS A 15 -3.31 -10.79 -17.69
C LYS A 15 -3.04 -12.14 -17.04
N THR A 16 -2.17 -12.93 -17.66
CA THR A 16 -1.68 -14.18 -17.06
C THR A 16 -0.84 -13.92 -15.80
N ALA A 17 -0.71 -14.94 -14.95
CA ALA A 17 0.06 -14.84 -13.71
C ALA A 17 1.53 -14.45 -13.96
N ASP A 18 2.13 -14.97 -15.03
CA ASP A 18 3.54 -14.69 -15.36
C ASP A 18 3.74 -13.24 -15.83
N GLU A 19 2.81 -12.72 -16.63
CA GLU A 19 2.85 -11.32 -17.11
C GLU A 19 2.74 -10.33 -15.95
N ILE A 20 1.76 -10.52 -15.05
CA ILE A 20 1.58 -9.63 -13.90
C ILE A 20 2.73 -9.77 -12.90
N ALA A 21 3.31 -10.97 -12.75
CA ALA A 21 4.48 -11.18 -11.90
C ALA A 21 5.71 -10.40 -12.41
N ALA A 22 5.95 -10.40 -13.72
CA ALA A 22 7.03 -9.64 -14.33
C ALA A 22 6.85 -8.11 -14.13
N GLU A 23 5.61 -7.61 -14.23
CA GLU A 23 5.29 -6.21 -13.96
C GLU A 23 5.50 -5.83 -12.50
N ILE A 24 5.12 -6.71 -11.56
CA ILE A 24 5.37 -6.52 -10.12
C ILE A 24 6.87 -6.51 -9.81
N GLU A 25 7.68 -7.35 -10.44
CA GLU A 25 9.13 -7.34 -10.24
C GLU A 25 9.78 -6.05 -10.78
N SER A 26 9.32 -5.57 -11.94
CA SER A 26 9.73 -4.26 -12.48
C SER A 26 9.39 -3.12 -11.51
N LEU A 27 8.20 -3.18 -10.89
CA LEU A 27 7.80 -2.25 -9.83
C LEU A 27 8.70 -2.32 -8.60
N LYS A 28 9.07 -3.52 -8.13
CA LYS A 28 10.00 -3.69 -7.00
C LYS A 28 11.39 -3.10 -7.30
N VAL A 29 11.90 -3.26 -8.51
CA VAL A 29 13.16 -2.63 -8.95
C VAL A 29 13.04 -1.10 -8.86
N ALA A 30 11.97 -0.55 -9.43
CA ALA A 30 11.73 0.89 -9.39
C ALA A 30 11.59 1.44 -7.97
N CYS A 31 10.99 0.68 -7.04
CA CYS A 31 10.95 1.04 -5.61
C CYS A 31 12.34 1.08 -4.98
N ARG A 32 13.23 0.13 -5.32
CA ARG A 32 14.62 0.12 -4.84
C ARG A 32 15.39 1.35 -5.34
N ASP A 33 15.17 1.75 -6.58
CA ASP A 33 15.77 2.98 -7.14
C ASP A 33 15.32 4.25 -6.39
N CYS A 34 14.13 4.22 -5.79
CA CYS A 34 13.62 5.27 -4.90
C CYS A 34 14.12 5.15 -3.45
N GLY A 35 14.99 4.19 -3.13
CA GLY A 35 15.52 3.98 -1.78
C GLY A 35 14.63 3.12 -0.86
N VAL A 36 13.61 2.44 -1.38
CA VAL A 36 12.80 1.51 -0.58
C VAL A 36 13.59 0.23 -0.33
N MET A 37 13.88 -0.06 0.94
CA MET A 37 14.68 -1.22 1.38
C MET A 37 13.82 -2.42 1.82
N LEU A 38 12.51 -2.35 1.60
CA LEU A 38 11.57 -3.42 1.96
C LEU A 38 11.61 -4.55 0.94
N ASN A 39 11.60 -5.79 1.42
CA ASN A 39 11.57 -6.98 0.55
C ASN A 39 10.24 -7.07 -0.23
N GLU A 40 9.12 -6.80 0.45
CA GLU A 40 7.77 -6.89 -0.12
C GLU A 40 6.98 -5.60 0.14
N PRO A 41 7.35 -4.48 -0.52
CA PRO A 41 6.80 -3.16 -0.21
C PRO A 41 5.28 -3.07 -0.42
N PHE A 42 4.75 -3.78 -1.42
CA PHE A 42 3.32 -3.75 -1.74
C PHE A 42 2.46 -4.49 -0.72
N ILE A 43 2.89 -5.68 -0.29
CA ILE A 43 2.17 -6.45 0.75
C ILE A 43 2.19 -5.67 2.06
N GLN A 44 3.34 -5.11 2.44
CA GLN A 44 3.44 -4.32 3.68
C GLN A 44 2.58 -3.06 3.64
N MET A 45 2.52 -2.38 2.49
CA MET A 45 1.64 -1.21 2.31
C MET A 45 0.16 -1.58 2.44
N ALA A 46 -0.26 -2.74 1.93
CA ALA A 46 -1.65 -3.21 2.07
C ALA A 46 -2.08 -3.38 3.55
N PHE A 47 -1.15 -3.69 4.45
CA PHE A 47 -1.43 -3.79 5.89
C PHE A 47 -1.59 -2.43 6.60
N LEU A 48 -1.05 -1.34 6.03
CA LEU A 48 -1.20 0.00 6.63
C LEU A 48 -2.66 0.43 6.68
N SER A 49 -3.42 0.13 5.63
CA SER A 49 -4.84 0.49 5.51
C SER A 49 -5.80 -0.44 6.26
N LEU A 50 -5.35 -1.60 6.75
CA LEU A 50 -6.20 -2.56 7.47
C LEU A 50 -6.38 -2.14 8.93
N PRO A 51 -7.56 -1.68 9.39
CA PRO A 51 -7.74 -1.06 10.71
C PRO A 51 -7.81 -2.06 11.88
N VAL A 52 -7.47 -3.32 11.65
CA VAL A 52 -7.70 -4.40 12.63
C VAL A 52 -6.54 -4.60 13.61
N ILE A 53 -5.31 -4.23 13.26
CA ILE A 53 -4.06 -4.31 14.06
C ILE A 53 -3.01 -3.43 13.31
N PRO A 54 -2.23 -2.44 13.84
CA PRO A 54 -1.90 -2.05 15.22
C PRO A 54 -2.56 -0.74 15.71
N THR A 55 -2.11 -0.25 16.86
CA THR A 55 -2.66 0.84 17.71
C THR A 55 -2.96 2.17 17.00
N LEU A 56 -2.26 2.52 15.92
CA LEU A 56 -2.45 3.76 15.17
C LEU A 56 -2.47 3.49 13.66
N LYS A 57 -3.47 4.01 12.96
CA LYS A 57 -3.76 3.67 11.56
C LYS A 57 -4.01 4.90 10.72
N LEU A 58 -3.43 4.93 9.53
CA LEU A 58 -3.76 5.94 8.54
C LEU A 58 -4.91 5.43 7.67
N THR A 59 -5.98 6.22 7.60
CA THR A 59 -7.17 5.93 6.80
C THR A 59 -7.43 7.08 5.83
N SER A 60 -8.36 6.90 4.90
CA SER A 60 -8.83 7.97 4.01
C SER A 60 -9.47 9.15 4.76
N LEU A 61 -9.86 8.98 6.02
CA LEU A 61 -10.43 10.01 6.89
C LEU A 61 -9.40 10.65 7.84
N GLY A 62 -8.13 10.24 7.73
CA GLY A 62 -7.04 10.69 8.60
C GLY A 62 -6.54 9.60 9.55
N LEU A 63 -5.84 10.03 10.60
CA LEU A 63 -5.15 9.15 11.54
C LEU A 63 -6.13 8.68 12.65
N TYR A 64 -6.27 7.36 12.77
CA TYR A 64 -7.21 6.69 13.67
C TYR A 64 -6.45 5.92 14.76
N ASP A 65 -6.75 6.22 16.02
CA ASP A 65 -6.23 5.51 17.19
C ASP A 65 -7.16 4.33 17.50
N VAL A 66 -6.70 3.11 17.21
CA VAL A 66 -7.46 1.87 17.38
C VAL A 66 -7.66 1.53 18.86
N ASN A 67 -6.76 1.98 19.76
CA ASN A 67 -6.92 1.73 21.20
C ASN A 67 -8.02 2.59 21.81
N LYS A 68 -8.11 3.85 21.37
CA LYS A 68 -9.09 4.83 21.88
C LYS A 68 -10.37 4.86 21.07
N PHE A 69 -10.41 4.22 19.90
CA PHE A 69 -11.52 4.27 18.94
C PHE A 69 -11.90 5.71 18.55
N ILE A 70 -10.90 6.57 18.34
CA ILE A 70 -11.09 7.97 17.95
C ILE A 70 -10.13 8.37 16.82
N PHE A 71 -10.52 9.37 16.02
CA PHE A 71 -9.59 10.07 15.14
C PHE A 71 -8.72 11.04 15.96
N THR A 72 -7.42 11.10 15.65
CA THR A 72 -6.51 12.03 16.31
C THR A 72 -6.69 13.44 15.74
N HIS A 73 -6.61 14.46 16.59
CA HIS A 73 -6.80 15.87 16.22
C HIS A 73 -5.67 16.47 15.36
N SER A 74 -4.58 15.75 15.08
CA SER A 74 -3.48 16.34 14.32
C SER A 74 -3.85 16.38 12.84
N GLU A 75 -4.20 17.58 12.40
CA GLU A 75 -4.30 17.99 11.01
C GLU A 75 -3.01 17.57 10.29
N LEU A 76 -3.11 16.58 9.39
CA LEU A 76 -2.09 16.36 8.37
C LEU A 76 -2.33 17.41 7.29
N THR A 77 -1.98 18.65 7.61
CA THR A 77 -1.79 19.71 6.61
C THR A 77 -0.57 19.34 5.79
N ALA A 78 -0.82 18.86 4.56
CA ALA A 78 0.19 18.74 3.52
C ALA A 78 0.44 20.11 2.86
#